data_AF-A0A3N5XEH4-F1
#
_entry.id   AF-A0A3N5XEH4-F1
#
_cell.length_a   1.000
_cell.length_b   1.000
_cell.length_c   1.000
_cell.angle_alpha   90.00
_cell.angle_beta   90.00
_cell.angle_gamma   90.00
#
_symmetry.space_group_name_H-M   'P 1'
#
loop_
_entity.id
_entity.type
_entity.pdbx_description
1 polymer ?
#
loop_
_entity_poly.entity_id
_entity_poly.type
_entity_poly.pdbx_seq_one_letter_code
_entity_poly.pdbx_strand_id
1 'polypeptide(L)'
;ARDMVGVVFIVACARALLVIAQEAKILDTILFAASNSLSVLPHGIIAQVMFLIQCVINFFIHSGTAQAALTMPIMSPLADLVGITRQTAVYAYQLCEFINPILPTSAVTMGVLGAGKIPWERWARWFLPLMLILVVLSFLLLIPPVLMFEWR
;
A
#
# COMPACT_ATOMS: atom_id res chain seq x y z
N ALA A 1 4.64 -15.75 22.53
CA ALA A 1 4.79 -16.93 21.64
C ALA A 1 3.49 -17.28 20.93
N ARG A 2 2.38 -17.53 21.65
CA ARG A 2 1.08 -17.91 21.08
C ARG A 2 0.52 -16.92 20.04
N ASP A 3 0.67 -15.62 20.28
CA ASP A 3 0.14 -14.57 19.38
C ASP A 3 0.95 -14.42 18.08
N MET A 4 2.19 -14.91 18.05
CA MET A 4 3.04 -14.86 16.84
C MET A 4 2.78 -16.02 15.89
N VAL A 5 2.13 -17.10 16.35
CA VAL A 5 1.87 -18.28 15.51
C VAL A 5 1.00 -17.92 14.31
N GLY A 6 -0.06 -17.12 14.52
CA GLY A 6 -0.93 -16.66 13.42
C GLY A 6 -0.20 -15.78 12.41
N VAL A 7 0.65 -14.86 12.89
CA VAL A 7 1.48 -14.00 12.03
C VAL A 7 2.43 -14.85 11.18
N VAL A 8 3.10 -15.83 11.78
CA VAL A 8 4.02 -16.73 11.07
C VAL A 8 3.30 -17.53 9.99
N PHE A 9 2.10 -18.06 10.26
CA PHE A 9 1.32 -18.78 9.24
C PHE A 9 0.93 -17.88 8.07
N ILE A 10 0.48 -16.65 8.32
CA ILE A 10 0.13 -15.70 7.26
C ILE A 10 1.36 -15.39 6.40
N VAL A 11 2.51 -15.11 7.03
CA VAL A 11 3.77 -14.84 6.31
C VAL A 11 4.22 -16.05 5.49
N ALA A 12 4.10 -17.27 6.05
CA ALA A 12 4.45 -18.51 5.35
C ALA A 12 3.55 -18.76 4.13
N CYS A 13 2.23 -18.59 4.27
CA CYS A 13 1.28 -18.72 3.16
C CYS A 13 1.50 -17.66 2.09
N ALA A 14 1.73 -16.40 2.47
CA ALA A 14 2.08 -15.33 1.55
C ALA A 14 3.35 -15.69 0.78
N ARG A 15 4.38 -16.21 1.46
CA ARG A 15 5.62 -16.65 0.81
C ARG A 15 5.39 -17.80 -0.17
N ALA A 16 4.58 -18.78 0.20
CA ALA A 16 4.24 -19.90 -0.69
C ALA A 16 3.52 -19.43 -1.96
N LEU A 17 2.52 -18.55 -1.82
CA LEU A 17 1.81 -17.95 -2.95
C LEU A 17 2.76 -17.20 -3.90
N LEU A 18 3.73 -16.47 -3.36
CA LEU A 18 4.73 -15.76 -4.16
C LEU A 18 5.61 -16.70 -4.96
N VAL A 19 6.09 -17.79 -4.35
CA VAL A 19 6.90 -18.80 -5.04
C VAL A 19 6.09 -19.42 -6.19
N ILE A 20 4.83 -19.78 -5.94
CA ILE A 20 3.94 -20.32 -6.97
C ILE A 20 3.74 -19.29 -8.10
N ALA A 21 3.48 -18.02 -7.77
CA ALA A 21 3.27 -16.97 -8.77
C ALA A 21 4.53 -16.67 -9.61
N GLN A 22 5.72 -16.85 -9.03
CA GLN A 22 7.01 -16.75 -9.72
C GLN A 22 7.22 -17.93 -10.67
N GLU A 23 7.10 -19.16 -10.18
CA GLU A 23 7.31 -20.38 -10.97
C GLU A 23 6.28 -20.51 -12.09
N ALA A 24 5.03 -20.11 -11.84
CA ALA A 24 3.94 -20.11 -12.83
C ALA A 24 3.98 -18.92 -13.80
N LYS A 25 5.02 -18.06 -13.76
CA LYS A 25 5.18 -16.89 -14.65
C LYS A 25 4.04 -15.86 -14.59
N ILE A 26 3.26 -15.88 -13.51
CA ILE A 26 2.17 -14.93 -13.27
C ILE A 26 2.75 -13.56 -12.94
N LEU A 27 3.80 -13.50 -12.11
CA LEU A 27 4.44 -12.22 -11.75
C LEU A 27 5.02 -11.51 -12.97
N ASP A 28 5.71 -12.22 -13.86
CA ASP A 28 6.29 -11.63 -15.08
C ASP A 28 5.20 -10.97 -15.94
N THR A 29 4.03 -11.61 -16.06
CA THR A 29 2.88 -11.10 -16.83
C THR A 29 2.27 -9.85 -16.20
N ILE A 30 2.05 -9.86 -14.88
CA ILE A 30 1.51 -8.71 -14.14
C ILE A 30 2.48 -7.53 -14.20
N LEU A 31 3.78 -7.80 -14.00
CA LEU A 31 4.82 -6.78 -14.05
C LEU A 31 4.92 -6.16 -15.44
N PHE A 32 4.86 -6.96 -16.51
CA PHE A 32 4.89 -6.45 -17.88
C PHE A 32 3.67 -5.56 -18.21
N ALA A 33 2.47 -5.97 -17.79
CA ALA A 33 1.26 -5.17 -18.00
C ALA A 33 1.29 -3.86 -17.19
N ALA A 34 1.70 -3.95 -15.91
CA ALA A 34 1.79 -2.80 -15.02
C ALA A 34 2.89 -1.82 -15.45
N SER A 35 4.08 -2.32 -15.81
CA SER A 35 5.20 -1.48 -16.24
C SER A 35 4.88 -0.76 -17.54
N ASN A 36 4.25 -1.40 -18.52
CA ASN A 36 3.80 -0.73 -19.75
C ASN A 36 2.75 0.36 -19.48
N SER A 37 1.91 0.17 -18.47
CA SER A 37 0.90 1.17 -18.10
C SER A 37 1.53 2.36 -17.36
N LEU A 38 2.58 2.13 -16.56
CA LEU A 38 3.28 3.17 -15.81
C LEU A 38 4.36 3.88 -16.64
N SER A 39 4.96 3.22 -17.64
CA SER A 39 6.06 3.77 -18.44
C SER A 39 5.64 4.92 -19.35
N VAL A 40 4.35 5.03 -19.68
CA VAL A 40 3.79 6.16 -20.43
C VAL A 40 3.52 7.38 -19.55
N LEU A 41 3.60 7.25 -18.22
CA LEU A 41 3.35 8.35 -17.30
C LEU A 41 4.63 9.17 -17.06
N PRO A 42 4.50 10.48 -16.78
CA PRO A 42 5.62 11.29 -16.33
C PRO A 42 6.24 10.72 -15.06
N HIS A 43 7.57 10.68 -15.00
CA HIS A 43 8.33 10.10 -13.89
C HIS A 43 7.86 10.61 -12.51
N GLY A 44 7.60 11.92 -12.41
CA GLY A 44 7.13 12.59 -11.19
C GLY A 44 5.74 12.20 -10.68
N ILE A 45 4.98 11.36 -11.41
CA ILE A 45 3.61 10.91 -11.06
C ILE A 45 3.57 9.41 -10.72
N ILE A 46 4.64 8.66 -11.02
CA ILE A 46 4.66 7.20 -10.87
C ILE A 46 4.47 6.78 -9.40
N ALA A 47 5.20 7.41 -8.47
CA ALA A 47 5.09 7.11 -7.04
C ALA A 47 3.70 7.45 -6.48
N GLN A 48 3.06 8.48 -7.03
CA GLN A 48 1.72 8.94 -6.68
C GLN A 48 0.67 7.91 -7.11
N VAL A 49 0.82 7.33 -8.30
CA VAL A 49 -0.03 6.21 -8.76
C VAL A 49 0.19 4.97 -7.90
N MET A 50 1.44 4.65 -7.55
CA MET A 50 1.73 3.53 -6.64
C MET A 50 1.11 3.72 -5.27
N PHE A 51 1.14 4.94 -4.71
CA PHE A 51 0.43 5.29 -3.48
C PHE A 51 -1.09 5.06 -3.59
N LEU A 52 -1.71 5.48 -4.71
CA LEU A 52 -3.15 5.27 -4.92
C LEU A 52 -3.51 3.79 -5.03
N ILE A 53 -2.71 3.00 -5.74
CA ILE A 53 -2.89 1.54 -5.80
C ILE A 53 -2.84 0.96 -4.39
N GLN A 54 -1.87 1.39 -3.58
CA GLN A 54 -1.76 0.94 -2.19
C GLN A 54 -2.96 1.37 -1.35
N CYS A 55 -3.52 2.56 -1.55
CA CYS A 55 -4.76 2.97 -0.89
C CYS A 55 -5.95 2.07 -1.25
N VAL A 56 -6.09 1.70 -2.52
CA VAL A 56 -7.14 0.79 -2.98
C VAL A 56 -6.97 -0.60 -2.36
N ILE A 57 -5.74 -1.12 -2.31
CA ILE A 57 -5.46 -2.41 -1.67
C ILE A 57 -5.73 -2.33 -0.16
N ASN A 58 -5.33 -1.24 0.48
CA ASN A 58 -5.50 -1.00 1.92
C ASN A 58 -6.98 -1.02 2.34
N PHE A 59 -7.89 -0.55 1.48
CA PHE A 59 -9.34 -0.70 1.69
C PHE A 59 -9.76 -2.16 1.97
N PHE A 60 -9.14 -3.14 1.31
CA PHE A 60 -9.43 -4.56 1.50
C PHE A 60 -8.51 -5.21 2.56
N ILE A 61 -7.26 -4.77 2.62
CA ILE A 61 -6.21 -5.32 3.48
C ILE A 61 -5.63 -4.18 4.32
N HIS A 62 -6.34 -3.81 5.37
CA HIS A 62 -6.00 -2.67 6.24
C HIS A 62 -4.89 -2.98 7.27
N SER A 63 -4.41 -4.22 7.32
CA SER A 63 -3.28 -4.60 8.18
C SER A 63 -1.99 -4.30 7.46
N GLY A 64 -1.20 -3.35 7.99
CA GLY A 64 0.07 -2.96 7.38
C GLY A 64 0.97 -4.15 7.06
N THR A 65 1.28 -5.01 8.04
CA THR A 65 2.18 -6.15 7.81
C THR A 65 1.66 -7.15 6.78
N ALA A 66 0.35 -7.41 6.75
CA ALA A 66 -0.27 -8.30 5.77
C ALA A 66 -0.23 -7.68 4.36
N GLN A 67 -0.55 -6.40 4.24
CA GLN A 67 -0.47 -5.67 2.98
C GLN A 67 0.98 -5.61 2.47
N ALA A 68 1.97 -5.36 3.32
CA ALA A 68 3.37 -5.35 2.93
C ALA A 68 3.83 -6.73 2.42
N ALA A 69 3.47 -7.81 3.15
CA ALA A 69 3.83 -9.18 2.78
C ALA A 69 3.26 -9.58 1.41
N LEU A 70 2.09 -9.07 1.04
CA LEU A 70 1.43 -9.36 -0.23
C LEU A 70 1.88 -8.43 -1.37
N THR A 71 2.05 -7.14 -1.11
CA THR A 71 2.25 -6.14 -2.18
C THR A 71 3.71 -5.85 -2.50
N MET A 72 4.61 -5.86 -1.50
CA MET A 72 6.04 -5.54 -1.72
C MET A 72 6.78 -6.46 -2.70
N PRO A 73 6.50 -7.77 -2.76
CA PRO A 73 7.09 -8.65 -3.76
C PRO A 73 6.78 -8.26 -5.20
N ILE A 74 5.70 -7.50 -5.43
CA ILE A 74 5.29 -6.98 -6.75
C ILE A 74 5.77 -5.54 -6.91
N MET A 75 5.57 -4.69 -5.89
CA MET A 75 5.91 -3.27 -5.95
C MET A 75 7.42 -3.02 -6.03
N SER A 76 8.23 -3.86 -5.39
CA SER A 76 9.69 -3.76 -5.41
C SER A 76 10.27 -3.97 -6.83
N PRO A 77 9.99 -5.09 -7.54
CA PRO A 77 10.44 -5.23 -8.92
C PRO A 77 9.73 -4.27 -9.89
N LEU A 78 8.47 -3.88 -9.63
CA LEU A 78 7.79 -2.87 -10.45
C LEU A 78 8.51 -1.52 -10.35
N ALA A 79 8.93 -1.11 -9.15
CA ALA A 79 9.68 0.11 -8.92
C ALA A 79 10.96 0.15 -9.78
N ASP A 80 11.70 -0.97 -9.82
CA ASP A 80 12.88 -1.11 -10.65
C ASP A 80 12.57 -0.97 -12.14
N LEU A 81 11.47 -1.59 -12.61
CA LEU A 81 11.08 -1.53 -14.03
C LEU A 81 10.65 -0.14 -14.49
N VAL A 82 10.13 0.69 -13.59
CA VAL A 82 9.65 2.04 -13.89
C VAL A 82 10.66 3.14 -13.49
N GLY A 83 11.84 2.73 -13.03
CA GLY A 83 12.97 3.61 -12.72
C GLY A 83 12.85 4.41 -11.43
N ILE A 84 12.01 3.99 -10.47
CA ILE A 84 11.95 4.61 -9.14
C ILE A 84 12.60 3.72 -8.09
N THR A 85 13.12 4.32 -7.02
CA THR A 85 13.77 3.56 -5.96
C THR A 85 12.76 2.69 -5.18
N ARG A 86 13.16 1.45 -4.84
CA ARG A 86 12.36 0.54 -3.99
C ARG A 86 11.98 1.19 -2.66
N GLN A 87 12.85 2.05 -2.12
CA GLN A 87 12.59 2.85 -0.91
C GLN A 87 11.40 3.79 -1.12
N THR A 88 11.29 4.43 -2.29
CA THR A 88 10.14 5.27 -2.63
C THR A 88 8.86 4.45 -2.72
N ALA A 89 8.92 3.22 -3.25
CA ALA A 89 7.76 2.32 -3.28
C ALA A 89 7.31 1.88 -1.87
N VAL A 90 8.25 1.59 -0.97
CA VAL A 90 7.97 1.31 0.45
C VAL A 90 7.38 2.55 1.12
N TYR A 91 7.90 3.74 0.82
CA TYR A 91 7.40 4.99 1.39
C TYR A 91 5.97 5.32 0.92
N ALA A 92 5.67 5.13 -0.37
CA ALA A 92 4.32 5.24 -0.92
C ALA A 92 3.33 4.31 -0.19
N TYR A 93 3.72 3.06 0.06
CA TYR A 93 2.93 2.15 0.89
C TYR A 93 2.75 2.66 2.32
N GLN A 94 3.80 3.14 2.98
CA GLN A 94 3.71 3.56 4.37
C GLN A 94 2.78 4.77 4.55
N LEU A 95 2.77 5.67 3.58
CA LEU A 95 1.87 6.83 3.55
C LEU A 95 0.41 6.43 3.35
N CYS A 96 0.12 5.30 2.69
CA CYS A 96 -1.26 4.88 2.45
C CYS A 96 -2.01 4.52 3.75
N GLU A 97 -1.28 4.15 4.81
CA GLU A 97 -1.84 3.83 6.13
C GLU A 97 -2.62 5.02 6.76
N PHE A 98 -2.42 6.25 6.27
CA PHE A 98 -3.18 7.42 6.75
C PHE A 98 -4.69 7.34 6.47
N ILE A 99 -5.13 6.48 5.55
CA ILE A 99 -6.56 6.29 5.28
C ILE A 99 -7.23 5.31 6.25
N ASN A 100 -6.46 4.44 6.94
CA ASN A 100 -6.97 3.40 7.84
C ASN A 100 -8.06 3.87 8.82
N PRO A 101 -7.94 5.06 9.46
CA PRO A 101 -8.92 5.49 10.45
C PRO A 101 -10.32 5.79 9.88
N ILE A 102 -10.48 5.91 8.55
CA ILE A 102 -11.81 6.09 7.93
C ILE A 102 -12.41 4.77 7.45
N LEU A 103 -11.58 3.74 7.23
CA LEU A 103 -11.98 2.52 6.55
C LEU A 103 -12.98 1.71 7.39
N PRO A 104 -14.21 1.44 6.89
CA PRO A 104 -15.19 0.63 7.62
C PRO A 104 -14.80 -0.86 7.67
N THR A 105 -13.88 -1.28 6.80
CA THR A 105 -13.31 -2.63 6.77
C THR A 105 -12.26 -2.86 7.85
N SER A 106 -11.74 -1.79 8.47
CA SER A 106 -10.74 -1.89 9.54
C SER A 106 -11.36 -2.33 10.85
N ALA A 107 -11.02 -3.55 11.28
CA ALA A 107 -11.48 -4.10 12.57
C ALA A 107 -11.06 -3.22 13.77
N VAL A 108 -9.89 -2.58 13.68
CA VAL A 108 -9.40 -1.67 14.74
C VAL A 108 -10.25 -0.41 14.78
N THR A 109 -10.50 0.23 13.63
CA THR A 109 -11.34 1.43 13.54
C THR A 109 -12.75 1.14 14.06
N MET A 110 -13.37 0.06 13.57
CA MET A 110 -14.72 -0.32 14.00
C MET A 110 -14.79 -0.74 15.47
N GLY A 111 -13.75 -1.41 15.98
CA GLY A 111 -13.65 -1.79 17.40
C GLY A 111 -13.57 -0.57 18.33
N VAL A 112 -12.74 0.43 17.99
CA VAL A 112 -12.60 1.66 18.77
C VAL A 112 -13.90 2.49 18.73
N LEU A 113 -14.51 2.64 17.56
CA LEU A 113 -15.79 3.35 17.41
C LEU A 113 -16.93 2.67 18.17
N GLY A 114 -16.97 1.33 18.13
CA GLY A 114 -17.91 0.53 18.91
C GLY A 114 -17.75 0.73 20.42
N ALA A 115 -16.52 0.69 20.92
CA ALA A 115 -16.22 0.95 22.33
C ALA A 115 -16.61 2.38 22.76
N GLY A 116 -16.41 3.36 21.88
CA GLY A 116 -16.81 4.75 22.10
C GLY A 116 -18.29 5.05 21.86
N LYS A 117 -19.09 4.08 21.40
CA LYS A 117 -20.49 4.26 20.95
C LYS A 117 -20.65 5.37 19.91
N ILE A 118 -19.68 5.50 19.00
CA ILE A 118 -19.67 6.50 17.93
C ILE A 118 -20.11 5.84 16.62
N PRO A 119 -21.19 6.30 15.97
CA PRO A 119 -21.57 5.82 14.63
C PRO A 119 -20.48 6.10 13.60
N TRP A 120 -20.20 5.15 12.71
CA TRP A 120 -19.15 5.29 11.69
C TRP A 120 -19.41 6.48 10.77
N GLU A 121 -20.64 6.76 10.34
CA GLU A 121 -20.89 7.89 9.41
C GLU A 121 -20.54 9.23 10.05
N ARG A 122 -20.78 9.36 11.36
CA ARG A 122 -20.46 10.58 12.12
C ARG A 122 -18.94 10.76 12.22
N TRP A 123 -18.22 9.67 12.52
CA TRP A 123 -16.76 9.68 12.56
C TRP A 123 -16.16 9.99 11.19
N ALA A 124 -16.61 9.30 10.15
CA ALA A 124 -16.10 9.46 8.79
C ALA A 124 -16.23 10.91 8.33
N ARG A 125 -17.40 11.54 8.54
CA ARG A 125 -17.61 12.96 8.18
C ARG A 125 -16.70 13.92 8.95
N TRP A 126 -16.42 13.62 10.21
CA TRP A 126 -15.52 14.42 11.04
C TRP A 126 -14.05 14.25 10.66
N PHE A 127 -13.63 13.02 10.34
CA PHE A 127 -12.24 12.69 9.99
C PHE A 127 -11.90 13.01 8.54
N LEU A 128 -12.87 13.02 7.62
CA LEU A 128 -12.69 13.27 6.20
C LEU A 128 -11.82 14.51 5.88
N PRO A 129 -12.02 15.71 6.47
CA PRO A 129 -11.15 16.85 6.17
C PRO A 129 -9.68 16.60 6.55
N LEU A 130 -9.43 15.94 7.68
CA LEU A 130 -8.07 15.58 8.08
C LEU A 130 -7.48 14.52 7.15
N MET A 131 -8.26 13.51 6.77
CA MET A 131 -7.85 12.49 5.81
C MET A 131 -7.42 13.13 4.47
N LEU A 132 -8.19 14.08 3.95
CA LEU A 132 -7.84 14.78 2.71
C LEU A 132 -6.53 15.55 2.85
N ILE A 133 -6.30 16.21 3.99
CA ILE A 133 -5.02 16.88 4.28
C ILE A 133 -3.87 15.87 4.28
N LEU A 134 -4.03 14.72 4.92
CA LEU A 134 -3.00 13.67 4.99
C LEU A 134 -2.72 13.04 3.61
N VAL A 135 -3.75 12.86 2.78
CA VAL A 135 -3.61 12.37 1.41
C VAL A 135 -2.85 13.39 0.56
N VAL A 136 -3.21 14.67 0.62
CA VAL A 136 -2.49 15.75 -0.07
C VAL A 136 -1.04 15.83 0.42
N LEU A 137 -0.82 15.75 1.73
CA LEU A 137 0.52 15.70 2.31
C LEU A 137 1.31 14.51 1.79
N SER A 138 0.69 13.35 1.63
CA SER A 138 1.33 12.16 1.06
C SER A 138 1.79 12.39 -0.38
N PHE A 139 0.95 13.02 -1.22
CA PHE A 139 1.35 13.41 -2.57
C PHE A 139 2.56 14.35 -2.56
N LEU A 140 2.57 15.35 -1.67
CA LEU A 140 3.69 16.29 -1.53
C LEU A 140 4.97 15.62 -1.05
N LEU A 141 4.87 14.72 -0.07
CA LEU A 141 6.00 14.00 0.50
C LEU A 141 6.62 12.99 -0.48
N LEU A 142 5.86 12.52 -1.47
CA LEU A 142 6.36 11.62 -2.51
C LEU A 142 7.16 12.35 -3.61
N ILE A 143 7.04 13.67 -3.75
CA ILE A 143 7.76 14.42 -4.77
C ILE A 143 9.29 14.41 -4.53
N PRO A 144 9.81 14.77 -3.33
CA PRO A 144 11.24 14.81 -3.10
C PRO A 144 11.96 13.48 -3.37
N PRO A 145 11.44 12.31 -2.93
CA PRO A 145 12.09 11.04 -3.19
C PRO A 145 12.23 10.70 -4.68
N VAL A 146 11.22 11.04 -5.49
CA VAL A 146 11.23 10.79 -6.93
C VAL A 146 12.19 11.74 -7.66
N LEU A 147 12.33 12.98 -7.21
CA LEU A 147 13.17 13.98 -7.89
C LEU A 147 14.63 13.95 -7.43
N MET A 148 14.90 13.62 -6.17
CA MET A 148 16.25 13.69 -5.59
C MET A 148 16.97 12.35 -5.55
N PHE A 149 16.25 11.23 -5.50
CA PHE A 149 16.86 9.91 -5.49
C PHE A 149 16.63 9.23 -6.84
N GLU A 150 17.60 9.41 -7.73
CA GLU A 150 17.62 8.68 -8.99
C GLU A 150 17.91 7.19 -8.74
N TRP A 151 17.15 6.33 -9.42
CA TRP A 151 17.40 4.90 -9.48
C TRP A 151 18.72 4.67 -10.24
N ARG A 152 19.75 4.22 -9.53
CA ARG A 152 21.09 3.90 -10.05
C ARG A 152 21.31 2.41 -10.11
#